data_AF-A0A945RWT3-F1
#
_entry.id   AF-A0A945RWT3-F1
#
_cell.length_a   1.000
_cell.length_b   1.000
_cell.length_c   1.000
_cell.angle_alpha   90.00
_cell.angle_beta   90.00
_cell.angle_gamma   90.00
#
_symmetry.space_group_name_H-M   'P 1'
#
loop_
_entity.id
_entity.type
_entity.pdbx_description
1 polymer ?
#
loop_
_entity_poly.entity_id
_entity_poly.type
_entity_poly.pdbx_seq_one_letter_code
_entity_poly.pdbx_strand_id
1 'polypeptide(L)'
;MPETIAVIADSHLPDCRGSAQEAALRWAVESCLERNITVIAGTGDLTTGGDLPTAQRVVDAMDGVGIPLVQTPGNAELRRPHDAGRVRAMFSTPDAFHGDGWSLITLDTADQAVAEPEKGRFEQRLAEVNEAAVVTHCPPQAWPPEDRVWLESLCRRGCISLILVGHKHFDATGNLGGVPVHVVRGLDPDKAKHAPPGIAIFSRGNGTWSREDISFPETDPRHWSPAAKREFIDLLGVSTMTRTMADLAEAAEAAVACLELRADLALNDDDERLRDLVQVWRDNGGTTLSLHLPNLRWDVAAQQVTGTDTFAGAVGLALDLGAERVTVHVPRASVAQMAPGGVAWEAMADAFVNGLRPLNDAGLTIGIENLHMNEGEPTDGTRGFGYLPDECMAWVRLLRKRLGNAPIGLHLDLGHARNNAPFSSEWILGRWYAEVGTEAVGYHLHQVNGSGNHQPIHAPFGPLISLASFFWAWNSGQLNHAPMFLEIRNEPGRASRDCLRAFVG
;
A
#
# COMPACT_ATOMS: atom_id res chain seq x y z
N MET A 1 22.48 21.53 24.80
CA MET A 1 22.14 21.22 23.39
C MET A 1 20.70 21.63 23.18
N PRO A 2 20.27 22.03 21.96
CA PRO A 2 18.86 22.32 21.72
C PRO A 2 18.02 21.09 22.06
N GLU A 3 16.90 21.28 22.75
CA GLU A 3 15.97 20.19 23.09
C GLU A 3 15.13 19.85 21.87
N THR A 4 15.02 18.57 21.54
CA THR A 4 14.44 18.10 20.29
C THR A 4 13.40 17.01 20.47
N ILE A 5 12.28 17.13 19.75
CA ILE A 5 11.25 16.08 19.65
C ILE A 5 11.33 15.49 18.25
N ALA A 6 11.52 14.18 18.11
CA ALA A 6 11.26 13.50 16.84
C ALA A 6 9.87 12.87 16.86
N VAL A 7 9.05 13.20 15.86
CA VAL A 7 7.71 12.63 15.73
C VAL A 7 7.77 11.47 14.75
N ILE A 8 7.45 10.27 15.25
CA ILE A 8 7.23 9.09 14.44
C ILE A 8 5.72 8.86 14.38
N ALA A 9 5.12 9.19 13.24
CA ALA A 9 3.69 9.10 13.04
C ALA A 9 3.31 7.96 12.09
N ASP A 10 2.17 7.32 12.35
CA ASP A 10 1.47 6.45 11.39
C ASP A 10 2.36 5.35 10.77
N SER A 11 3.14 4.61 11.55
CA SER A 11 4.02 3.55 11.02
C SER A 11 3.27 2.36 10.41
N HIS A 12 2.04 2.09 10.87
CA HIS A 12 1.23 0.98 10.39
C HIS A 12 1.99 -0.34 10.29
N LEU A 13 2.73 -0.73 11.33
CA LEU A 13 3.49 -1.98 11.32
C LEU A 13 2.52 -3.16 11.14
N PRO A 14 2.68 -4.01 10.10
CA PRO A 14 1.83 -5.18 9.89
C PRO A 14 2.29 -6.37 10.73
N ASP A 15 1.39 -7.35 10.92
CA ASP A 15 1.68 -8.65 11.53
C ASP A 15 2.48 -9.58 10.58
N CYS A 16 3.62 -9.09 10.09
CA CYS A 16 4.63 -9.86 9.38
C CYS A 16 6.02 -9.24 9.65
N ARG A 17 7.08 -9.95 9.27
CA ARG A 17 8.46 -9.44 9.35
C ARG A 17 8.98 -9.07 7.96
N GLY A 18 9.97 -8.20 7.92
CA GLY A 18 10.66 -7.76 6.71
C GLY A 18 9.87 -6.79 5.86
N SER A 19 8.73 -6.26 6.32
CA SER A 19 7.94 -5.30 5.55
C SER A 19 8.65 -3.96 5.37
N ALA A 20 8.23 -3.20 4.36
CA ALA A 20 8.69 -1.82 4.15
C ALA A 20 8.45 -0.93 5.37
N GLN A 21 7.35 -1.16 6.10
CA GLN A 21 7.02 -0.46 7.35
C GLN A 21 8.04 -0.77 8.46
N GLU A 22 8.47 -2.03 8.60
CA GLU A 22 9.51 -2.39 9.58
C GLU A 22 10.87 -1.77 9.22
N ALA A 23 11.21 -1.72 7.94
CA ALA A 23 12.42 -1.05 7.47
C ALA A 23 12.38 0.47 7.74
N ALA A 24 11.26 1.12 7.42
CA ALA A 24 11.07 2.54 7.69
C ALA A 24 11.12 2.86 9.19
N LEU A 25 10.49 2.04 10.05
CA LEU A 25 10.54 2.18 11.51
C LEU A 25 11.96 2.10 12.05
N ARG A 26 12.73 1.09 11.60
CA ARG A 26 14.12 0.93 11.99
C ARG A 26 14.98 2.13 11.57
N TRP A 27 14.86 2.55 10.31
CA TRP A 27 15.55 3.73 9.81
C TRP A 27 15.22 4.99 10.61
N ALA A 28 13.94 5.19 10.95
CA ALA A 28 13.49 6.35 11.71
C ALA A 28 14.13 6.39 13.10
N VAL A 29 14.15 5.26 13.79
CA VAL A 29 14.73 5.12 15.13
C VAL A 29 16.25 5.29 15.09
N GLU A 30 16.94 4.69 14.13
CA GLU A 30 18.39 4.89 13.91
C GLU A 30 18.71 6.36 13.62
N SER A 31 17.90 7.02 12.78
CA SER A 31 18.04 8.46 12.47
C SER A 31 17.89 9.33 13.71
N CYS A 32 17.02 8.94 14.65
CA CYS A 32 16.86 9.65 15.92
C CYS A 32 18.12 9.52 16.80
N LEU A 33 18.74 8.34 16.82
CA LEU A 33 19.97 8.09 17.57
C LEU A 33 21.14 8.90 17.01
N GLU A 34 21.36 8.86 15.70
CA GLU A 34 22.43 9.60 15.03
C GLU A 34 22.35 11.12 15.26
N ARG A 35 21.14 11.64 15.43
CA ARG A 35 20.86 13.07 15.62
C ARG A 35 20.79 13.49 17.08
N ASN A 36 21.03 12.59 18.03
CA ASN A 36 20.94 12.85 19.48
C ASN A 36 19.59 13.48 19.87
N ILE A 37 18.50 12.87 19.39
CA ILE A 37 17.15 13.32 19.73
C ILE A 37 16.92 13.26 21.25
N THR A 38 16.25 14.27 21.80
CA THR A 38 15.96 14.33 23.24
C THR A 38 14.82 13.41 23.64
N VAL A 39 13.75 13.37 22.85
CA VAL A 39 12.58 12.52 23.08
C VAL A 39 11.92 12.12 21.75
N ILE A 40 11.44 10.89 21.66
CA ILE A 40 10.61 10.39 20.55
C ILE A 40 9.14 10.49 20.95
N ALA A 41 8.33 11.03 20.05
CA ALA A 41 6.87 11.07 20.16
C ALA A 41 6.26 10.10 19.14
N GLY A 42 5.72 8.98 19.61
CA GLY A 42 4.93 8.05 18.78
C GLY A 42 3.47 8.47 18.71
N THR A 43 2.93 8.64 17.51
CA THR A 43 1.53 9.05 17.32
C THR A 43 0.94 8.49 16.02
N GLY A 44 -0.35 8.72 15.78
CA GLY A 44 -1.01 8.16 14.60
C GLY A 44 -1.34 6.68 14.79
N ASP A 45 -1.61 5.99 13.69
CA ASP A 45 -1.82 4.54 13.67
C ASP A 45 -0.47 3.81 13.59
N LEU A 46 0.03 3.29 14.70
CA LEU A 46 1.38 2.70 14.77
C LEU A 46 1.44 1.24 14.30
N THR A 47 0.33 0.52 14.45
CA THR A 47 0.09 -0.84 13.98
C THR A 47 -0.96 -0.84 12.86
N THR A 48 -1.05 -1.92 12.07
CA THR A 48 -2.15 -2.06 11.10
C THR A 48 -3.46 -2.53 11.75
N GLY A 49 -3.37 -3.47 12.70
CA GLY A 49 -4.51 -4.23 13.20
C GLY A 49 -4.75 -4.15 14.69
N GLY A 50 -3.86 -3.50 15.46
CA GLY A 50 -3.98 -3.41 16.92
C GLY A 50 -3.81 -4.76 17.63
N ASP A 51 -3.01 -5.67 17.07
CA ASP A 51 -2.67 -6.91 17.74
C ASP A 51 -1.50 -6.72 18.71
N LEU A 52 -1.58 -7.44 19.83
CA LEU A 52 -0.60 -7.26 20.89
C LEU A 52 0.85 -7.62 20.49
N PRO A 53 1.13 -8.72 19.75
CA PRO A 53 2.50 -9.02 19.32
C PRO A 53 3.12 -7.92 18.45
N THR A 54 2.36 -7.34 17.52
CA THR A 54 2.83 -6.24 16.68
C THR A 54 2.98 -4.96 17.45
N ALA A 55 2.06 -4.64 18.37
CA ALA A 55 2.22 -3.50 19.27
C ALA A 55 3.51 -3.60 20.09
N GLN A 56 3.80 -4.78 20.64
CA GLN A 56 5.04 -5.02 21.39
C GLN A 56 6.27 -4.80 20.51
N ARG A 57 6.27 -5.26 19.25
CA ARG A 57 7.38 -5.03 18.31
C ARG A 57 7.61 -3.54 18.04
N VAL A 58 6.55 -2.74 17.92
CA VAL A 58 6.69 -1.28 17.75
C VAL A 58 7.37 -0.67 18.97
N VAL A 59 6.89 -1.00 20.17
CA VAL A 59 7.45 -0.46 21.42
C VAL A 59 8.90 -0.90 21.60
N ASP A 60 9.20 -2.19 21.43
CA ASP A 60 10.55 -2.74 21.54
C ASP A 60 11.52 -2.05 20.56
N ALA A 61 11.06 -1.77 19.34
CA ALA A 61 11.89 -1.08 18.34
C ALA A 61 12.20 0.37 18.73
N MET A 62 11.21 1.11 19.26
CA MET A 62 11.39 2.51 19.64
C MET A 62 12.13 2.69 20.98
N ASP A 63 11.81 1.87 21.98
CA ASP A 63 12.43 1.92 23.31
C ASP A 63 13.87 1.33 23.30
N GLY A 64 14.13 0.38 22.39
CA GLY A 64 15.40 -0.33 22.29
C GLY A 64 16.64 0.54 22.02
N VAL A 65 16.48 1.79 21.58
CA VAL A 65 17.61 2.73 21.38
C VAL A 65 17.92 3.62 22.58
N GLY A 66 17.15 3.51 23.67
CA GLY A 66 17.40 4.23 24.93
C GLY A 66 17.14 5.74 24.87
N ILE A 67 16.45 6.21 23.84
CA ILE A 67 15.93 7.59 23.78
C ILE A 67 14.57 7.59 24.49
N PRO A 68 14.29 8.56 25.39
CA PRO A 68 12.97 8.68 26.02
C PRO A 68 11.84 8.63 25.00
N LEU A 69 10.82 7.82 25.27
CA LEU A 69 9.70 7.58 24.38
C LEU A 69 8.39 7.96 25.08
N VAL A 70 7.54 8.74 24.42
CA VAL A 70 6.14 8.95 24.80
C VAL A 70 5.24 8.65 23.62
N GLN A 71 4.08 8.06 23.88
CA GLN A 71 3.20 7.59 22.82
C GLN A 71 1.75 7.92 23.10
N THR A 72 0.95 7.99 22.04
CA THR A 72 -0.51 8.03 22.12
C THR A 72 -1.09 7.07 21.08
N PRO A 73 -2.10 6.24 21.44
CA PRO A 73 -2.66 5.26 20.54
C PRO A 73 -3.47 5.92 19.42
N GLY A 74 -3.51 5.26 18.26
CA GLY A 74 -4.42 5.56 17.17
C GLY A 74 -5.65 4.68 17.12
N ASN A 75 -6.51 4.91 16.13
CA ASN A 75 -7.70 4.10 15.96
C ASN A 75 -7.36 2.68 15.45
N ALA A 76 -6.22 2.48 14.78
CA ALA A 76 -5.76 1.15 14.39
C ALA A 76 -5.44 0.25 15.58
N GLU A 77 -4.86 0.80 16.65
CA GLU A 77 -4.55 0.09 17.90
C GLU A 77 -5.78 -0.53 18.57
N LEU A 78 -6.97 -0.03 18.26
CA LEU A 78 -8.24 -0.48 18.84
C LEU A 78 -9.03 -1.45 17.94
N ARG A 79 -8.53 -1.78 16.74
CA ARG A 79 -9.27 -2.60 15.75
C ARG A 79 -9.51 -4.04 16.20
N ARG A 80 -8.71 -4.59 17.11
CA ARG A 80 -8.90 -5.92 17.70
C ARG A 80 -9.51 -5.80 19.10
N PRO A 81 -10.83 -6.04 19.27
CA PRO A 81 -11.51 -5.76 20.54
C PRO A 81 -10.94 -6.52 21.75
N HIS A 82 -10.44 -7.75 21.53
CA HIS A 82 -9.82 -8.55 22.59
C HIS A 82 -8.51 -7.96 23.12
N ASP A 83 -7.74 -7.28 22.26
CA ASP A 83 -6.41 -6.74 22.61
C ASP A 83 -6.45 -5.23 22.90
N ALA A 84 -7.49 -4.52 22.41
CA ALA A 84 -7.61 -3.06 22.40
C ALA A 84 -7.24 -2.40 23.74
N GLY A 85 -7.76 -2.90 24.87
CA GLY A 85 -7.45 -2.32 26.18
C GLY A 85 -5.97 -2.43 26.58
N ARG A 86 -5.33 -3.55 26.24
CA ARG A 86 -3.91 -3.80 26.55
C ARG A 86 -3.00 -3.01 25.63
N VAL A 87 -3.34 -2.95 24.34
CA VAL A 87 -2.60 -2.18 23.33
C VAL A 87 -2.72 -0.68 23.62
N ARG A 88 -3.92 -0.18 23.95
CA ARG A 88 -4.12 1.22 24.37
C ARG A 88 -3.24 1.57 25.56
N ALA A 89 -3.25 0.75 26.62
CA ALA A 89 -2.42 0.97 27.80
C ALA A 89 -0.92 1.00 27.48
N MET A 90 -0.46 0.10 26.61
CA MET A 90 0.92 0.03 26.14
C MET A 90 1.36 1.32 25.44
N PHE A 91 0.53 1.84 24.54
CA PHE A 91 0.82 3.10 23.82
C PHE A 91 0.44 4.36 24.59
N SER A 92 -0.06 4.27 25.83
CA SER A 92 -0.38 5.43 26.69
C SER A 92 0.55 5.55 27.89
N THR A 93 1.64 4.78 27.96
CA THR A 93 2.58 4.83 29.09
C THR A 93 4.03 4.76 28.58
N PRO A 94 4.90 5.73 28.93
CA PRO A 94 4.59 6.92 29.73
C PRO A 94 3.72 7.92 28.95
N ASP A 95 2.94 8.71 29.68
CA ASP A 95 1.98 9.68 29.14
C ASP A 95 2.55 11.12 29.08
N ALA A 96 3.77 11.32 29.59
CA ALA A 96 4.50 12.57 29.47
C ALA A 96 6.02 12.38 29.55
N PHE A 97 6.74 13.35 29.00
CA PHE A 97 8.18 13.52 29.18
C PHE A 97 8.44 14.93 29.72
N HIS A 98 9.33 15.04 30.71
CA HIS A 98 9.66 16.31 31.36
C HIS A 98 11.11 16.69 31.03
N GLY A 99 11.27 17.79 30.28
CA GLY A 99 12.56 18.41 29.99
C GLY A 99 12.83 19.61 30.91
N ASP A 100 13.82 20.44 30.54
CA ASP A 100 14.16 21.61 31.34
C ASP A 100 13.19 22.78 31.08
N GLY A 101 12.21 22.93 31.97
CA GLY A 101 11.21 24.00 31.92
C GLY A 101 10.14 23.82 30.84
N TRP A 102 9.99 22.62 30.27
CA TRP A 102 8.91 22.25 29.36
C TRP A 102 8.54 20.77 29.52
N SER A 103 7.43 20.36 28.93
CA SER A 103 7.04 18.94 28.88
C SER A 103 6.39 18.58 27.56
N LEU A 104 6.54 17.33 27.15
CA LEU A 104 5.75 16.72 26.07
C LEU A 104 4.64 15.91 26.72
N ILE A 105 3.39 16.23 26.41
CA ILE A 105 2.21 15.60 27.03
C ILE A 105 1.37 14.93 25.94
N THR A 106 0.98 13.68 26.15
CA THR A 106 0.14 12.94 25.21
C THR A 106 -1.33 13.23 25.48
N LEU A 107 -2.12 13.34 24.42
CA LEU A 107 -3.58 13.45 24.46
C LEU A 107 -4.18 12.31 23.64
N ASP A 108 -4.85 11.39 24.34
CA ASP A 108 -5.45 10.21 23.72
C ASP A 108 -6.73 10.58 22.96
N THR A 109 -6.69 10.33 21.65
CA THR A 109 -7.80 10.55 20.72
C THR A 109 -8.00 9.37 19.79
N ALA A 110 -7.67 8.16 20.24
CA ALA A 110 -7.81 6.94 19.43
C ALA A 110 -9.27 6.71 18.98
N ASP A 111 -10.23 7.17 19.77
CA ASP A 111 -11.67 7.12 19.47
C ASP A 111 -12.15 8.30 18.59
N GLN A 112 -11.24 9.12 18.07
CA GLN A 112 -11.52 10.38 17.35
C GLN A 112 -12.30 11.43 18.18
N ALA A 113 -12.28 11.28 19.49
CA ALA A 113 -12.84 12.20 20.49
C ALA A 113 -11.95 12.17 21.73
N VAL A 114 -12.14 13.14 22.64
CA VAL A 114 -11.43 13.18 23.93
C VAL A 114 -12.39 12.76 25.04
N ALA A 115 -12.17 11.59 25.61
CA ALA A 115 -13.01 11.10 26.70
C ALA A 115 -12.89 12.00 27.96
N GLU A 116 -13.98 12.17 28.72
CA GLU A 116 -13.98 13.01 29.94
C GLU A 116 -12.88 12.64 30.96
N PRO A 117 -12.60 11.34 31.24
CA PRO A 117 -11.47 10.98 32.11
C PRO A 117 -10.13 11.46 31.56
N GLU A 118 -9.96 11.47 30.23
CA GLU A 118 -8.74 11.96 29.60
C GLU A 118 -8.62 13.49 29.69
N LYS A 119 -9.72 14.24 29.54
CA LYS A 119 -9.72 15.70 29.75
C LYS A 119 -9.22 16.05 31.15
N GLY A 120 -9.75 15.37 32.17
CA GLY A 120 -9.33 15.57 33.56
C GLY A 120 -7.84 15.27 33.78
N ARG A 121 -7.35 14.14 33.27
CA ARG A 121 -5.92 13.77 33.36
C ARG A 121 -5.02 14.76 32.62
N PHE A 122 -5.43 15.21 31.43
CA PHE A 122 -4.68 16.16 30.63
C PHE A 122 -4.58 17.53 31.30
N GLU A 123 -5.69 18.06 31.81
CA GLU A 123 -5.69 19.33 32.55
C GLU A 123 -4.83 19.28 33.82
N GLN A 124 -4.83 18.17 34.54
CA GLN A 124 -3.97 17.99 35.72
C GLN A 124 -2.48 18.04 35.33
N ARG A 125 -2.07 17.30 34.30
CA ARG A 125 -0.70 17.33 33.79
C ARG A 125 -0.29 18.73 33.31
N LEU A 126 -1.19 19.44 32.65
CA LEU A 126 -0.95 20.82 32.21
C LEU A 126 -0.76 21.80 33.37
N ALA A 127 -1.44 21.60 34.50
CA ALA A 127 -1.34 22.48 35.66
C ALA A 127 0.02 22.38 36.37
N GLU A 128 0.76 21.30 36.13
CA GLU A 128 2.05 21.00 36.77
C GLU A 128 3.25 21.52 35.97
N VAL A 129 3.02 22.09 34.77
CA VAL A 129 4.08 22.50 33.84
C VAL A 129 3.97 23.97 33.43
N ASN A 130 5.11 24.59 33.15
CA ASN A 130 5.15 25.97 32.66
C ASN A 130 4.86 26.07 31.15
N GLU A 131 5.38 25.12 30.38
CA GLU A 131 5.25 25.06 28.93
C GLU A 131 5.04 23.60 28.50
N ALA A 132 4.14 23.36 27.55
CA ALA A 132 3.80 22.05 27.04
C ALA A 132 3.80 22.01 25.51
N ALA A 133 4.46 20.99 24.95
CA ALA A 133 4.14 20.47 23.64
C ALA A 133 3.12 19.33 23.81
N VAL A 134 2.12 19.27 22.94
CA VAL A 134 1.05 18.25 22.99
C VAL A 134 1.17 17.35 21.79
N VAL A 135 1.12 16.04 21.98
CA VAL A 135 1.05 15.06 20.90
C VAL A 135 -0.26 14.30 20.93
N THR A 136 -0.91 14.18 19.78
CA THR A 136 -2.21 13.52 19.66
C THR A 136 -2.33 12.78 18.33
N HIS A 137 -3.20 11.77 18.29
CA HIS A 137 -3.39 10.91 17.12
C HIS A 137 -4.05 11.67 15.96
N CYS A 138 -5.22 12.27 16.19
CA CYS A 138 -6.07 12.83 15.15
C CYS A 138 -6.15 14.36 15.22
N PRO A 139 -6.20 15.10 14.10
CA PRO A 139 -6.30 16.56 14.15
C PRO A 139 -7.54 17.07 14.88
N PRO A 140 -7.44 18.13 15.71
CA PRO A 140 -8.58 18.70 16.43
C PRO A 140 -9.77 19.11 15.56
N GLN A 141 -9.55 19.36 14.27
CA GLN A 141 -10.60 19.72 13.31
C GLN A 141 -11.54 18.54 12.99
N ALA A 142 -11.14 17.31 13.27
CA ALA A 142 -11.93 16.11 13.04
C ALA A 142 -12.72 15.63 14.27
N TRP A 143 -12.49 16.24 15.44
CA TRP A 143 -13.15 15.86 16.69
C TRP A 143 -14.55 16.47 16.80
N PRO A 144 -15.39 15.97 17.74
CA PRO A 144 -16.59 16.68 18.16
C PRO A 144 -16.30 18.16 18.50
N PRO A 145 -17.18 19.10 18.11
CA PRO A 145 -16.94 20.53 18.31
C PRO A 145 -16.61 20.93 19.74
N GLU A 146 -17.22 20.27 20.73
CA GLU A 146 -17.03 20.47 22.17
C GLU A 146 -15.60 20.16 22.62
N ASP A 147 -15.00 19.08 22.12
CA ASP A 147 -13.63 18.67 22.46
C ASP A 147 -12.61 19.64 21.85
N ARG A 148 -12.88 20.09 20.62
CA ARG A 148 -12.07 21.11 19.96
C ARG A 148 -12.12 22.44 20.72
N VAL A 149 -13.31 22.88 21.13
CA VAL A 149 -13.49 24.13 21.91
C VAL A 149 -12.81 24.02 23.28
N TRP A 150 -12.90 22.85 23.92
CA TRP A 150 -12.21 22.57 25.17
C TRP A 150 -10.69 22.74 25.02
N LEU A 151 -10.06 22.06 24.06
CA LEU A 151 -8.61 22.18 23.82
C LEU A 151 -8.21 23.61 23.43
N GLU A 152 -9.03 24.29 22.62
CA GLU A 152 -8.79 25.68 22.23
C GLU A 152 -8.80 26.62 23.45
N SER A 153 -9.67 26.37 24.43
CA SER A 153 -9.70 27.13 25.68
C SER A 153 -8.43 26.95 26.49
N LEU A 154 -7.82 25.76 26.48
CA LEU A 154 -6.54 25.48 27.14
C LEU A 154 -5.38 26.15 26.41
N CYS A 155 -5.38 26.12 25.08
CA CYS A 155 -4.39 26.82 24.25
C CYS A 155 -4.31 28.31 24.59
N ARG A 156 -5.47 28.97 24.75
CA ARG A 156 -5.56 30.40 25.10
C ARG A 156 -5.04 30.74 26.51
N ARG A 157 -4.85 29.75 27.40
CA ARG A 157 -4.23 29.96 28.73
C ARG A 157 -2.72 30.18 28.63
N GLY A 158 -2.10 29.83 27.50
CA GLY A 158 -0.72 30.17 27.17
C GLY A 158 0.34 29.18 27.63
N CYS A 159 -0.02 28.06 28.27
CA CYS A 159 0.95 27.02 28.65
C CYS A 159 1.26 26.02 27.52
N ILE A 160 0.38 25.88 26.52
CA ILE A 160 0.65 25.02 25.35
C ILE A 160 1.39 25.85 24.30
N SER A 161 2.57 25.42 23.85
CA SER A 161 3.37 26.11 22.83
C SER A 161 3.40 25.41 21.48
N LEU A 162 2.98 24.14 21.40
CA LEU A 162 3.01 23.32 20.18
C LEU A 162 1.99 22.19 20.24
N ILE A 163 1.33 21.88 19.12
CA ILE A 163 0.50 20.67 18.96
C ILE A 163 1.01 19.85 17.77
N LEU A 164 1.29 18.57 17.99
CA LEU A 164 1.84 17.61 17.04
C LEU A 164 0.80 16.52 16.77
N VAL A 165 0.55 16.23 15.48
CA VAL A 165 -0.60 15.43 15.05
C VAL A 165 -0.22 14.43 13.96
N GLY A 166 -0.67 13.18 14.08
CA GLY A 166 -0.55 12.14 13.05
C GLY A 166 -1.84 11.93 12.21
N HIS A 167 -2.14 10.67 11.88
CA HIS A 167 -3.34 10.12 11.24
C HIS A 167 -3.59 10.51 9.77
N LYS A 168 -3.15 11.68 9.31
CA LYS A 168 -3.50 12.18 7.97
C LYS A 168 -2.51 11.82 6.87
N HIS A 169 -1.31 11.38 7.22
CA HIS A 169 -0.25 10.96 6.29
C HIS A 169 0.28 12.05 5.34
N PHE A 170 0.11 13.32 5.67
CA PHE A 170 0.68 14.45 4.93
C PHE A 170 1.12 15.55 5.87
N ASP A 171 1.99 16.42 5.39
CA ASP A 171 2.47 17.57 6.15
C ASP A 171 1.53 18.76 6.00
N ALA A 172 1.10 19.33 7.12
CA ALA A 172 0.37 20.59 7.13
C ALA A 172 0.62 21.37 8.43
N THR A 173 0.44 22.68 8.33
CA THR A 173 0.55 23.59 9.47
C THR A 173 -0.74 24.38 9.61
N GLY A 174 -1.20 24.56 10.83
CA GLY A 174 -2.37 25.33 11.18
C GLY A 174 -2.21 26.02 12.54
N ASN A 175 -3.32 26.48 13.10
CA ASN A 175 -3.35 27.13 14.40
C ASN A 175 -4.63 26.75 15.16
N LEU A 176 -4.54 26.63 16.48
CA LEU A 176 -5.68 26.45 17.38
C LEU A 176 -5.49 27.35 18.60
N GLY A 177 -6.39 28.32 18.79
CA GLY A 177 -6.34 29.21 19.96
C GLY A 177 -5.04 30.01 20.10
N GLY A 178 -4.34 30.30 19.00
CA GLY A 178 -3.04 30.97 18.99
C GLY A 178 -1.83 30.03 18.93
N VAL A 179 -2.02 28.72 19.13
CA VAL A 179 -0.95 27.71 19.20
C VAL A 179 -0.71 27.06 17.83
N PRO A 180 0.54 26.91 17.37
CA PRO A 180 0.85 26.21 16.12
C PRO A 180 0.47 24.72 16.21
N VAL A 181 -0.23 24.25 15.18
CA VAL A 181 -0.60 22.84 15.00
C VAL A 181 0.15 22.30 13.80
N HIS A 182 0.94 21.24 13.98
CA HIS A 182 1.63 20.56 12.90
C HIS A 182 1.06 19.16 12.73
N VAL A 183 0.46 18.94 11.57
CA VAL A 183 0.19 17.60 11.05
C VAL A 183 1.47 17.12 10.37
N VAL A 184 1.93 15.94 10.76
CA VAL A 184 3.14 15.33 10.22
C VAL A 184 2.78 14.19 9.29
N ARG A 185 3.57 14.04 8.23
CA ARG A 185 3.49 12.91 7.31
C ARG A 185 3.81 11.61 8.04
N GLY A 186 3.13 10.55 7.61
CA GLY A 186 3.30 9.23 8.19
C GLY A 186 4.59 8.56 7.72
N LEU A 187 5.07 7.63 8.55
CA LEU A 187 6.18 6.75 8.24
C LEU A 187 5.75 5.55 7.39
N ASP A 188 4.45 5.22 7.36
CA ASP A 188 3.91 4.15 6.49
C ASP A 188 4.18 4.44 5.00
N PRO A 189 5.04 3.65 4.33
CA PRO A 189 5.35 3.84 2.93
C PRO A 189 4.19 3.51 1.97
N ASP A 190 3.11 2.86 2.43
CA ASP A 190 1.92 2.61 1.61
C ASP A 190 0.98 3.83 1.53
N LYS A 191 1.10 4.75 2.50
CA LYS A 191 0.12 5.83 2.73
C LYS A 191 0.71 7.23 2.75
N ALA A 192 2.02 7.39 2.85
CA ALA A 192 2.68 8.70 2.83
C ALA A 192 2.33 9.47 1.53
N LYS A 193 1.74 10.66 1.69
CA LYS A 193 1.23 11.46 0.56
C LYS A 193 2.21 12.57 0.20
N HIS A 194 2.28 12.88 -1.09
CA HIS A 194 3.04 13.99 -1.69
C HIS A 194 4.58 13.91 -1.57
N ALA A 195 5.11 13.12 -0.64
CA ALA A 195 6.54 12.93 -0.42
C ALA A 195 6.82 11.52 0.16
N PRO A 196 8.07 11.03 0.11
CA PRO A 196 8.43 9.74 0.69
C PRO A 196 8.16 9.73 2.21
N PRO A 197 7.86 8.58 2.86
CA PRO A 197 7.67 8.51 4.31
C PRO A 197 8.84 9.12 5.09
N GLY A 198 8.59 9.63 6.29
CA GLY A 198 9.62 10.36 7.04
C GLY A 198 9.28 10.65 8.49
N ILE A 199 10.20 11.31 9.16
CA ILE A 199 10.06 11.85 10.52
C ILE A 199 10.13 13.37 10.49
N ALA A 200 9.43 14.01 11.43
CA ALA A 200 9.50 15.44 11.66
C ALA A 200 10.23 15.71 12.98
N ILE A 201 11.29 16.51 12.94
CA ILE A 201 12.06 16.93 14.11
C ILE A 201 11.68 18.36 14.47
N PHE A 202 11.30 18.56 15.72
CA PHE A 202 11.01 19.86 16.29
C PHE A 202 12.11 20.25 17.27
N SER A 203 12.81 21.35 16.99
CA SER A 203 13.87 21.88 17.85
C SER A 203 13.39 23.12 18.59
N ARG A 204 13.54 23.12 19.91
CA ARG A 204 13.21 24.24 20.79
C ARG A 204 14.41 25.19 20.90
N GLY A 205 14.19 26.47 20.61
CA GLY A 205 15.20 27.51 20.76
C GLY A 205 14.57 28.89 20.96
N ASN A 206 15.09 29.68 21.91
CA ASN A 206 14.60 31.03 22.22
C ASN A 206 13.07 31.11 22.43
N GLY A 207 12.48 30.08 23.07
CA GLY A 207 11.03 30.02 23.33
C GLY A 207 10.16 29.78 22.09
N THR A 208 10.75 29.34 20.98
CA THR A 208 10.03 28.99 19.76
C THR A 208 10.44 27.61 19.24
N TRP A 209 9.56 27.00 18.45
CA TRP A 209 9.79 25.70 17.83
C TRP A 209 10.10 25.87 16.34
N SER A 210 11.12 25.16 15.88
CA SER A 210 11.46 25.04 14.46
C SER A 210 11.30 23.59 14.01
N ARG A 211 10.94 23.39 12.74
CA ARG A 211 10.66 22.07 12.15
C ARG A 211 11.67 21.74 11.05
N GLU A 212 12.20 20.52 11.09
CA GLU A 212 12.97 19.88 10.02
C GLU A 212 12.29 18.56 9.65
N ASP A 213 12.08 18.30 8.36
CA ASP A 213 11.51 17.03 7.88
C ASP A 213 12.61 16.19 7.22
N ILE A 214 12.67 14.91 7.59
CA ILE A 214 13.64 13.96 7.05
C ILE A 214 12.87 12.79 6.45
N SER A 215 13.14 12.49 5.19
CA SER A 215 12.52 11.39 4.46
C SER A 215 13.38 10.13 4.51
N PHE A 216 12.74 8.96 4.50
CA PHE A 216 13.39 7.66 4.38
C PHE A 216 13.94 7.49 2.95
N PRO A 217 15.27 7.61 2.74
CA PRO A 217 15.83 7.83 1.41
C PRO A 217 15.69 6.63 0.47
N GLU A 218 15.59 5.40 1.00
CA GLU A 218 15.52 4.16 0.20
C GLU A 218 14.17 3.99 -0.54
N THR A 219 13.16 4.74 -0.13
CA THR A 219 11.84 4.75 -0.80
C THR A 219 11.76 5.74 -1.96
N ASP A 220 12.84 6.48 -2.24
CA ASP A 220 12.89 7.49 -3.29
C ASP A 220 13.78 7.02 -4.46
N PRO A 221 13.18 6.61 -5.60
CA PRO A 221 13.93 6.08 -6.73
C PRO A 221 14.87 7.09 -7.37
N ARG A 222 14.72 8.39 -7.07
CA ARG A 222 15.66 9.41 -7.55
C ARG A 222 17.09 9.19 -7.04
N HIS A 223 17.25 8.50 -5.91
CA HIS A 223 18.55 8.12 -5.34
C HIS A 223 19.12 6.81 -5.90
N TRP A 224 18.37 6.07 -6.72
CA TRP A 224 18.84 4.80 -7.26
C TRP A 224 19.99 4.98 -8.26
N SER A 225 20.77 3.91 -8.43
CA SER A 225 21.79 3.86 -9.47
C SER A 225 21.17 4.02 -10.87
N PRO A 226 21.90 4.56 -11.85
CA PRO A 226 21.41 4.67 -13.23
C PRO A 226 20.97 3.34 -13.85
N ALA A 227 21.59 2.22 -13.44
CA ALA A 227 21.23 0.89 -13.92
C ALA A 227 19.86 0.44 -13.37
N ALA A 228 19.62 0.61 -12.08
CA ALA A 228 18.34 0.27 -11.44
C ALA A 228 17.19 1.13 -11.98
N LYS A 229 17.43 2.44 -12.21
CA LYS A 229 16.44 3.32 -12.85
C LYS A 229 16.05 2.84 -14.24
N ARG A 230 17.05 2.49 -15.06
CA ARG A 230 16.84 1.99 -16.42
C ARG A 230 16.05 0.69 -16.41
N GLU A 231 16.45 -0.27 -15.58
CA GLU A 231 15.75 -1.55 -15.44
C GLU A 231 14.28 -1.36 -15.06
N PHE A 232 13.99 -0.51 -14.05
CA PHE A 232 12.63 -0.19 -13.66
C PHE A 232 11.81 0.40 -14.82
N ILE A 233 12.40 1.35 -15.54
CA ILE A 233 11.75 2.03 -16.67
C ILE A 233 11.52 1.08 -17.86
N ASP A 234 12.46 0.17 -18.12
CA ASP A 234 12.38 -0.81 -19.20
C ASP A 234 11.27 -1.85 -18.93
N LEU A 235 10.89 -2.04 -17.67
CA LEU A 235 9.78 -2.90 -17.23
C LEU A 235 8.45 -2.13 -17.06
N LEU A 236 8.43 -0.82 -17.24
CA LEU A 236 7.24 0.01 -17.08
C LEU A 236 6.44 0.13 -18.39
N GLY A 237 5.31 -0.57 -18.44
CA GLY A 237 4.44 -0.71 -19.60
C GLY A 237 3.01 -0.18 -19.40
N VAL A 238 2.15 -0.37 -20.39
CA VAL A 238 0.73 0.06 -20.35
C VAL A 238 -0.21 -1.09 -20.69
N SER A 239 -1.43 -1.08 -20.14
CA SER A 239 -2.51 -2.00 -20.52
C SER A 239 -3.53 -1.29 -21.43
N THR A 240 -3.94 -1.92 -22.53
CA THR A 240 -4.90 -1.37 -23.51
C THR A 240 -6.35 -1.64 -23.10
N MET A 241 -6.75 -1.06 -21.98
CA MET A 241 -7.98 -1.39 -21.24
C MET A 241 -9.29 -1.27 -22.04
N THR A 242 -9.47 -0.16 -22.76
CA THR A 242 -10.75 0.17 -23.40
C THR A 242 -10.65 0.42 -24.90
N ARG A 243 -9.43 0.60 -25.45
CA ARG A 243 -9.20 0.94 -26.85
C ARG A 243 -7.98 0.20 -27.42
N THR A 244 -8.03 -1.13 -27.53
CA THR A 244 -6.92 -2.01 -27.97
C THR A 244 -6.08 -1.40 -29.10
N MET A 245 -6.68 -1.13 -30.25
CA MET A 245 -5.97 -0.71 -31.46
C MET A 245 -5.36 0.69 -31.35
N ALA A 246 -6.07 1.62 -30.72
CA ALA A 246 -5.58 2.99 -30.55
C ALA A 246 -4.45 3.05 -29.53
N ASP A 247 -4.62 2.39 -28.38
CA ASP A 247 -3.62 2.38 -27.31
C ASP A 247 -2.36 1.62 -27.74
N LEU A 248 -2.49 0.54 -28.53
CA LEU A 248 -1.36 -0.18 -29.13
C LEU A 248 -0.57 0.70 -30.11
N ALA A 249 -1.26 1.46 -30.98
CA ALA A 249 -0.60 2.40 -31.88
C ALA A 249 0.13 3.51 -31.11
N GLU A 250 -0.52 4.10 -30.10
CA GLU A 250 0.10 5.09 -29.21
C GLU A 250 1.33 4.52 -28.47
N ALA A 251 1.27 3.26 -28.03
CA ALA A 251 2.38 2.57 -27.37
C ALA A 251 3.55 2.30 -28.33
N ALA A 252 3.26 1.95 -29.58
CA ALA A 252 4.26 1.77 -30.63
C ALA A 252 4.98 3.09 -30.94
N GLU A 253 4.25 4.19 -31.09
CA GLU A 253 4.82 5.53 -31.31
C GLU A 253 5.69 6.00 -30.14
N ALA A 254 5.29 5.67 -28.91
CA ALA A 254 6.00 6.06 -27.69
C ALA A 254 7.11 5.08 -27.27
N ALA A 255 7.43 4.08 -28.10
CA ALA A 255 8.42 3.03 -27.85
C ALA A 255 8.28 2.42 -26.43
N VAL A 256 7.05 2.04 -26.08
CA VAL A 256 6.78 1.40 -24.78
C VAL A 256 7.31 -0.03 -24.83
N ALA A 257 8.19 -0.42 -23.91
CA ALA A 257 8.84 -1.73 -23.93
C ALA A 257 7.90 -2.88 -23.51
N CYS A 258 6.96 -2.62 -22.59
CA CYS A 258 6.01 -3.61 -22.11
C CYS A 258 4.56 -3.19 -22.43
N LEU A 259 3.78 -4.12 -22.96
CA LEU A 259 2.38 -3.88 -23.33
C LEU A 259 1.52 -5.04 -22.85
N GLU A 260 0.33 -4.74 -22.34
CA GLU A 260 -0.71 -5.73 -22.10
C GLU A 260 -1.96 -5.44 -22.91
N LEU A 261 -2.51 -6.46 -23.58
CA LEU A 261 -3.78 -6.38 -24.29
C LEU A 261 -4.88 -7.11 -23.52
N ARG A 262 -6.10 -6.56 -23.54
CA ARG A 262 -7.29 -7.25 -23.02
C ARG A 262 -7.83 -8.19 -24.10
N ALA A 263 -7.78 -9.50 -23.86
CA ALA A 263 -8.18 -10.49 -24.87
C ALA A 263 -9.65 -10.36 -25.30
N ASP A 264 -10.55 -10.01 -24.38
CA ASP A 264 -11.98 -9.83 -24.68
C ASP A 264 -12.24 -8.76 -25.76
N LEU A 265 -11.39 -7.74 -25.83
CA LEU A 265 -11.48 -6.71 -26.87
C LEU A 265 -10.75 -7.16 -28.13
N ALA A 266 -9.50 -7.62 -27.97
CA ALA A 266 -8.63 -8.01 -29.07
C ALA A 266 -9.21 -9.15 -29.93
N LEU A 267 -9.97 -10.08 -29.35
CA LEU A 267 -10.65 -11.17 -30.08
C LEU A 267 -11.75 -10.67 -31.03
N ASN A 268 -12.22 -9.43 -30.85
CA ASN A 268 -13.25 -8.82 -31.70
C ASN A 268 -12.67 -7.79 -32.68
N ASP A 269 -11.36 -7.53 -32.62
CA ASP A 269 -10.67 -6.60 -33.51
C ASP A 269 -10.32 -7.28 -34.85
N ASP A 270 -9.85 -6.48 -35.82
CA ASP A 270 -9.34 -6.99 -37.10
C ASP A 270 -7.99 -7.70 -36.88
N ASP A 271 -7.98 -9.02 -37.06
CA ASP A 271 -6.83 -9.90 -36.83
C ASP A 271 -5.56 -9.49 -37.61
N GLU A 272 -5.70 -9.12 -38.89
CA GLU A 272 -4.56 -8.75 -39.74
C GLU A 272 -3.99 -7.42 -39.24
N ARG A 273 -4.88 -6.45 -38.98
CA ARG A 273 -4.48 -5.14 -38.48
C ARG A 273 -3.84 -5.22 -37.09
N LEU A 274 -4.34 -6.08 -36.22
CA LEU A 274 -3.79 -6.27 -34.87
C LEU A 274 -2.37 -6.81 -34.94
N ARG A 275 -2.12 -7.85 -35.76
CA ARG A 275 -0.78 -8.42 -35.98
C ARG A 275 0.19 -7.40 -36.54
N ASP A 276 -0.23 -6.63 -37.53
CA ASP A 276 0.59 -5.55 -38.10
C ASP A 276 0.99 -4.53 -37.03
N LEU A 277 0.05 -4.09 -36.20
CA LEU A 277 0.33 -3.12 -35.14
C LEU A 277 1.25 -3.69 -34.05
N VAL A 278 1.08 -4.96 -33.68
CA VAL A 278 2.01 -5.65 -32.77
C VAL A 278 3.40 -5.73 -33.38
N GLN A 279 3.52 -6.02 -34.67
CA GLN A 279 4.82 -6.04 -35.35
C GLN A 279 5.47 -4.65 -35.36
N VAL A 280 4.72 -3.60 -35.68
CA VAL A 280 5.21 -2.21 -35.61
C VAL A 280 5.68 -1.85 -34.21
N TRP A 281 4.94 -2.26 -33.18
CA TRP A 281 5.33 -2.05 -31.79
C TRP A 281 6.65 -2.78 -31.45
N ARG A 282 6.82 -4.04 -31.87
CA ARG A 282 8.07 -4.79 -31.71
C ARG A 282 9.24 -4.14 -32.44
N ASP A 283 9.03 -3.69 -33.69
CA ASP A 283 10.04 -3.01 -34.49
C ASP A 283 10.50 -1.68 -33.84
N ASN A 284 9.62 -1.05 -33.06
CA ASN A 284 9.91 0.16 -32.28
C ASN A 284 10.47 -0.11 -30.88
N GLY A 285 10.86 -1.35 -30.57
CA GLY A 285 11.52 -1.71 -29.30
C GLY A 285 10.61 -2.37 -28.27
N GLY A 286 9.40 -2.81 -28.65
CA GLY A 286 8.55 -3.66 -27.82
C GLY A 286 9.22 -4.99 -27.49
N THR A 287 9.25 -5.36 -26.20
CA THR A 287 9.96 -6.56 -25.70
C THR A 287 9.06 -7.54 -24.95
N THR A 288 8.03 -7.06 -24.26
CA THR A 288 7.11 -7.90 -23.48
C THR A 288 5.67 -7.60 -23.83
N LEU A 289 5.01 -8.56 -24.47
CA LEU A 289 3.58 -8.58 -24.73
C LEU A 289 2.92 -9.53 -23.72
N SER A 290 1.98 -9.00 -22.96
CA SER A 290 1.05 -9.74 -22.11
C SER A 290 -0.33 -9.79 -22.75
N LEU A 291 -1.00 -10.93 -22.63
CA LEU A 291 -2.44 -11.02 -22.91
C LEU A 291 -3.20 -11.27 -21.62
N HIS A 292 -4.09 -10.36 -21.26
CA HIS A 292 -5.01 -10.54 -20.14
C HIS A 292 -6.18 -11.41 -20.61
N LEU A 293 -6.22 -12.64 -20.10
CA LEU A 293 -7.19 -13.67 -20.46
C LEU A 293 -8.56 -13.40 -19.83
N PRO A 294 -9.65 -13.88 -20.47
CA PRO A 294 -10.99 -13.85 -19.89
C PRO A 294 -11.08 -14.74 -18.65
N ASN A 295 -12.16 -14.56 -17.90
CA ASN A 295 -12.40 -15.31 -16.67
C ASN A 295 -13.00 -16.70 -16.93
N LEU A 296 -12.51 -17.71 -16.22
CA LEU A 296 -13.23 -18.96 -15.99
C LEU A 296 -14.12 -18.84 -14.73
N ARG A 297 -15.38 -19.26 -14.85
CA ARG A 297 -16.42 -19.05 -13.81
C ARG A 297 -17.10 -20.35 -13.41
N TRP A 298 -17.41 -20.48 -12.12
CA TRP A 298 -18.12 -21.66 -11.60
C TRP A 298 -19.64 -21.44 -11.69
N ASP A 299 -20.33 -22.30 -12.42
CA ASP A 299 -21.79 -22.36 -12.43
C ASP A 299 -22.27 -23.31 -11.36
N VAL A 300 -22.89 -22.76 -10.32
CA VAL A 300 -23.42 -23.53 -9.18
C VAL A 300 -24.58 -24.44 -9.59
N ALA A 301 -25.45 -23.99 -10.49
CA ALA A 301 -26.64 -24.74 -10.86
C ALA A 301 -26.28 -25.93 -11.75
N ALA A 302 -25.38 -25.72 -12.70
CA ALA A 302 -24.93 -26.76 -13.62
C ALA A 302 -23.73 -27.58 -13.11
N GLN A 303 -23.11 -27.17 -11.99
CA GLN A 303 -21.90 -27.79 -11.41
C GLN A 303 -20.77 -27.94 -12.46
N GLN A 304 -20.56 -26.89 -13.26
CA GLN A 304 -19.60 -26.90 -14.35
C GLN A 304 -18.85 -25.56 -14.46
N VAL A 305 -17.69 -25.60 -15.12
CA VAL A 305 -16.94 -24.39 -15.46
C VAL A 305 -17.49 -23.79 -16.74
N THR A 306 -17.63 -22.46 -16.77
CA THR A 306 -18.10 -21.70 -17.93
C THR A 306 -17.03 -20.71 -18.39
N GLY A 307 -17.13 -20.24 -19.64
CA GLY A 307 -16.16 -19.34 -20.28
C GLY A 307 -14.99 -20.04 -20.98
N THR A 308 -15.02 -21.38 -21.08
CA THR A 308 -13.93 -22.20 -21.63
C THR A 308 -13.62 -21.89 -23.09
N ASP A 309 -14.63 -21.61 -23.92
CA ASP A 309 -14.44 -21.39 -25.36
C ASP A 309 -13.76 -20.04 -25.62
N THR A 310 -14.23 -18.97 -24.99
CA THR A 310 -13.58 -17.65 -25.06
C THR A 310 -12.16 -17.69 -24.49
N PHE A 311 -11.96 -18.46 -23.41
CA PHE A 311 -10.63 -18.68 -22.83
C PHE A 311 -9.68 -19.37 -23.82
N ALA A 312 -10.13 -20.44 -24.46
CA ALA A 312 -9.35 -21.15 -25.47
C ALA A 312 -9.02 -20.26 -26.68
N GLY A 313 -9.97 -19.44 -27.13
CA GLY A 313 -9.75 -18.44 -28.18
C GLY A 313 -8.66 -17.42 -27.79
N ALA A 314 -8.73 -16.87 -26.58
CA ALA A 314 -7.73 -15.93 -26.05
C ALA A 314 -6.34 -16.56 -25.93
N VAL A 315 -6.26 -17.82 -25.51
CA VAL A 315 -5.02 -18.61 -25.48
C VAL A 315 -4.42 -18.76 -26.88
N GLY A 316 -5.26 -19.07 -27.88
CA GLY A 316 -4.85 -19.13 -29.28
C GLY A 316 -4.30 -17.78 -29.75
N LEU A 317 -5.01 -16.69 -29.48
CA LEU A 317 -4.58 -15.33 -29.81
C LEU A 317 -3.23 -14.98 -29.18
N ALA A 318 -3.00 -15.34 -27.92
CA ALA A 318 -1.72 -15.08 -27.25
C ALA A 318 -0.54 -15.76 -27.96
N LEU A 319 -0.70 -17.03 -28.34
CA LEU A 319 0.32 -17.78 -29.09
C LEU A 319 0.55 -17.18 -30.47
N ASP A 320 -0.54 -16.81 -31.14
CA ASP A 320 -0.56 -16.25 -32.48
C ASP A 320 0.13 -14.87 -32.58
N LEU A 321 0.02 -14.05 -31.53
CA LEU A 321 0.73 -12.77 -31.41
C LEU A 321 2.16 -12.94 -30.87
N GLY A 322 2.57 -14.17 -30.54
CA GLY A 322 3.87 -14.47 -29.94
C GLY A 322 4.05 -13.80 -28.58
N ALA A 323 3.00 -13.74 -27.75
CA ALA A 323 3.08 -13.15 -26.42
C ALA A 323 4.14 -13.86 -25.56
N GLU A 324 4.85 -13.12 -24.73
CA GLU A 324 5.83 -13.66 -23.78
C GLU A 324 5.15 -14.12 -22.48
N ARG A 325 3.92 -13.63 -22.24
CA ARG A 325 3.19 -13.90 -21.00
C ARG A 325 1.69 -13.70 -21.13
N VAL A 326 0.98 -14.18 -20.12
CA VAL A 326 -0.44 -13.93 -19.93
C VAL A 326 -0.74 -13.56 -18.49
N THR A 327 -1.80 -12.78 -18.31
CA THR A 327 -2.41 -12.49 -17.01
C THR A 327 -3.77 -13.16 -16.95
N VAL A 328 -4.06 -13.86 -15.86
CA VAL A 328 -5.36 -14.51 -15.66
C VAL A 328 -5.77 -14.37 -14.20
N HIS A 329 -7.01 -13.99 -13.97
CA HIS A 329 -7.54 -13.97 -12.61
C HIS A 329 -7.57 -15.39 -12.01
N VAL A 330 -7.53 -15.45 -10.69
CA VAL A 330 -8.02 -16.62 -9.95
C VAL A 330 -9.45 -17.05 -10.39
N PRO A 331 -9.89 -18.29 -10.10
CA PRO A 331 -11.22 -18.76 -10.44
C PRO A 331 -12.33 -17.83 -9.92
N ARG A 332 -13.29 -17.49 -10.79
CA ARG A 332 -14.48 -16.73 -10.37
C ARG A 332 -15.49 -17.67 -9.72
N ALA A 333 -15.30 -17.87 -8.42
CA ALA A 333 -16.12 -18.67 -7.53
C ALA A 333 -16.03 -18.10 -6.10
N SER A 334 -16.90 -18.55 -5.20
CA SER A 334 -16.78 -18.18 -3.78
C SER A 334 -15.72 -19.01 -3.05
N VAL A 335 -15.23 -18.50 -1.93
CA VAL A 335 -14.29 -19.22 -1.05
C VAL A 335 -14.83 -20.58 -0.61
N ALA A 336 -16.11 -20.64 -0.23
CA ALA A 336 -16.77 -21.88 0.19
C ALA A 336 -16.82 -22.93 -0.93
N GLN A 337 -16.96 -22.50 -2.19
CA GLN A 337 -16.91 -23.38 -3.35
C GLN A 337 -15.49 -23.85 -3.64
N MET A 338 -14.51 -22.97 -3.46
CA MET A 338 -13.08 -23.22 -3.68
C MET A 338 -12.41 -23.92 -2.48
N ALA A 339 -13.15 -24.71 -1.72
CA ALA A 339 -12.56 -25.58 -0.70
C ALA A 339 -11.61 -26.61 -1.37
N PRO A 340 -10.34 -26.72 -0.94
CA PRO A 340 -9.37 -27.62 -1.56
C PRO A 340 -9.87 -29.06 -1.65
N GLY A 341 -9.79 -29.65 -2.85
CA GLY A 341 -10.24 -31.02 -3.14
C GLY A 341 -11.76 -31.18 -3.31
N GLY A 342 -12.53 -30.09 -3.22
CA GLY A 342 -13.95 -30.09 -3.55
C GLY A 342 -14.23 -30.19 -5.06
N VAL A 343 -15.50 -30.40 -5.42
CA VAL A 343 -15.93 -30.56 -6.83
C VAL A 343 -15.56 -29.34 -7.68
N ALA A 344 -15.89 -28.14 -7.21
CA ALA A 344 -15.59 -26.90 -7.94
C ALA A 344 -14.08 -26.65 -8.06
N TRP A 345 -13.32 -26.95 -7.00
CA TRP A 345 -11.87 -26.83 -6.99
C TRP A 345 -11.22 -27.71 -8.08
N GLU A 346 -11.59 -28.99 -8.13
CA GLU A 346 -11.05 -29.94 -9.10
C GLU A 346 -11.46 -29.60 -10.54
N ALA A 347 -12.74 -29.27 -10.75
CA ALA A 347 -13.23 -28.89 -12.08
C ALA A 347 -12.57 -27.60 -12.61
N MET A 348 -12.40 -26.59 -11.75
CA MET A 348 -11.65 -25.39 -12.08
C MET A 348 -10.19 -25.69 -12.38
N ALA A 349 -9.55 -26.53 -11.57
CA ALA A 349 -8.15 -26.88 -11.76
C ALA A 349 -7.96 -27.57 -13.12
N ASP A 350 -8.83 -28.50 -13.49
CA ASP A 350 -8.77 -29.18 -14.78
C ASP A 350 -9.02 -28.22 -15.95
N ALA A 351 -10.00 -27.32 -15.83
CA ALA A 351 -10.27 -26.31 -16.86
C ALA A 351 -9.08 -25.35 -17.06
N PHE A 352 -8.51 -24.81 -15.98
CA PHE A 352 -7.32 -23.97 -16.04
C PHE A 352 -6.12 -24.72 -16.61
N VAL A 353 -5.85 -25.94 -16.13
CA VAL A 353 -4.71 -26.75 -16.61
C VAL A 353 -4.84 -27.06 -18.09
N ASN A 354 -6.03 -27.48 -18.55
CA ASN A 354 -6.24 -27.78 -19.97
C ASN A 354 -6.14 -26.52 -20.83
N GLY A 355 -6.70 -25.40 -20.38
CA GLY A 355 -6.65 -24.13 -21.11
C GLY A 355 -5.25 -23.52 -21.16
N LEU A 356 -4.47 -23.61 -20.08
CA LEU A 356 -3.15 -22.99 -19.97
C LEU A 356 -2.00 -23.86 -20.50
N ARG A 357 -2.22 -25.17 -20.68
CA ARG A 357 -1.17 -26.10 -21.15
C ARG A 357 -0.49 -25.66 -22.45
N PRO A 358 -1.20 -25.17 -23.49
CA PRO A 358 -0.54 -24.68 -24.70
C PRO A 358 0.45 -23.53 -24.42
N LEU A 359 0.10 -22.59 -23.53
CA LEU A 359 0.98 -21.48 -23.16
C LEU A 359 2.19 -21.96 -22.36
N ASN A 360 1.96 -22.87 -21.42
CA ASN A 360 3.02 -23.51 -20.64
C ASN A 360 4.02 -24.25 -21.52
N ASP A 361 3.54 -25.05 -22.48
CA ASP A 361 4.38 -25.85 -23.37
C ASP A 361 5.20 -24.97 -24.33
N ALA A 362 4.68 -23.76 -24.64
CA ALA A 362 5.39 -22.72 -25.37
C ALA A 362 6.36 -21.89 -24.49
N GLY A 363 6.42 -22.13 -23.18
CA GLY A 363 7.34 -21.47 -22.25
C GLY A 363 6.92 -20.08 -21.80
N LEU A 364 5.64 -19.70 -21.97
CA LEU A 364 5.12 -18.39 -21.56
C LEU A 364 5.03 -18.28 -20.04
N THR A 365 5.24 -17.07 -19.53
CA THR A 365 4.98 -16.74 -18.13
C THR A 365 3.48 -16.59 -17.88
N ILE A 366 2.96 -17.19 -16.82
CA ILE A 366 1.53 -17.14 -16.46
C ILE A 366 1.39 -16.43 -15.12
N GLY A 367 0.84 -15.22 -15.13
CA GLY A 367 0.53 -14.45 -13.94
C GLY A 367 -0.89 -14.72 -13.44
N ILE A 368 -1.03 -15.21 -12.22
CA ILE A 368 -2.31 -15.37 -11.53
C ILE A 368 -2.62 -14.09 -10.77
N GLU A 369 -3.66 -13.38 -11.15
CA GLU A 369 -3.99 -12.08 -10.61
C GLU A 369 -4.91 -12.17 -9.39
N ASN A 370 -4.58 -11.41 -8.33
CA ASN A 370 -5.45 -11.22 -7.18
C ASN A 370 -6.66 -10.36 -7.53
N LEU A 371 -7.74 -10.55 -6.79
CA LEU A 371 -8.96 -9.78 -6.89
C LEU A 371 -9.18 -8.94 -5.64
N HIS A 372 -10.24 -8.14 -5.67
CA HIS A 372 -10.69 -7.36 -4.53
C HIS A 372 -12.16 -7.63 -4.23
N MET A 373 -12.52 -7.43 -2.97
CA MET A 373 -13.90 -7.51 -2.51
C MET A 373 -14.78 -6.44 -3.14
N ASN A 374 -16.00 -6.82 -3.53
CA ASN A 374 -16.98 -5.87 -4.02
C ASN A 374 -17.61 -5.11 -2.85
N GLU A 375 -18.10 -3.90 -3.13
CA GLU A 375 -18.82 -3.12 -2.14
C GLU A 375 -20.07 -3.87 -1.65
N GLY A 376 -20.24 -3.98 -0.33
CA GLY A 376 -21.37 -4.65 0.31
C GLY A 376 -21.31 -6.19 0.32
N GLU A 377 -20.26 -6.79 -0.23
CA GLU A 377 -20.04 -8.24 -0.15
C GLU A 377 -19.80 -8.66 1.32
N PRO A 378 -20.35 -9.79 1.80
CA PRO A 378 -20.04 -10.29 3.14
C PRO A 378 -18.59 -10.78 3.20
N THR A 379 -17.99 -10.77 4.40
CA THR A 379 -16.59 -11.22 4.61
C THR A 379 -16.45 -12.73 4.86
N ASP A 380 -17.56 -13.46 4.83
CA ASP A 380 -17.62 -14.90 5.11
C ASP A 380 -17.26 -15.75 3.87
N GLY A 381 -17.48 -17.07 3.94
CA GLY A 381 -17.16 -17.99 2.85
C GLY A 381 -17.95 -17.77 1.54
N THR A 382 -18.97 -16.91 1.54
CA THR A 382 -19.73 -16.59 0.32
C THR A 382 -19.05 -15.55 -0.57
N ARG A 383 -18.04 -14.85 -0.04
CA ARG A 383 -17.22 -13.91 -0.82
C ARG A 383 -16.44 -14.59 -1.94
N GLY A 384 -16.02 -13.80 -2.93
CA GLY A 384 -15.12 -14.21 -3.99
C GLY A 384 -13.77 -14.75 -3.48
N PHE A 385 -13.27 -15.74 -4.19
CA PHE A 385 -11.94 -16.30 -3.97
C PHE A 385 -10.83 -15.40 -4.56
N GLY A 386 -9.64 -15.43 -3.95
CA GLY A 386 -8.44 -14.73 -4.42
C GLY A 386 -8.35 -13.27 -3.98
N TYR A 387 -8.99 -12.93 -2.86
CA TYR A 387 -8.86 -11.62 -2.24
C TYR A 387 -7.66 -11.58 -1.28
N LEU A 388 -7.14 -12.73 -0.86
CA LEU A 388 -6.02 -12.83 0.09
C LEU A 388 -4.77 -13.47 -0.57
N PRO A 389 -3.55 -13.18 -0.07
CA PRO A 389 -2.33 -13.76 -0.62
C PRO A 389 -2.35 -15.29 -0.60
N ASP A 390 -2.77 -15.89 0.51
CA ASP A 390 -2.81 -17.35 0.67
C ASP A 390 -3.73 -18.03 -0.33
N GLU A 391 -4.85 -17.40 -0.70
CA GLU A 391 -5.78 -17.93 -1.70
C GLU A 391 -5.13 -17.95 -3.08
N CYS A 392 -4.51 -16.83 -3.46
CA CYS A 392 -3.79 -16.70 -4.73
C CYS A 392 -2.64 -17.70 -4.80
N MET A 393 -1.84 -17.81 -3.73
CA MET A 393 -0.69 -18.69 -3.68
C MET A 393 -1.06 -20.17 -3.60
N ALA A 394 -2.17 -20.53 -2.95
CA ALA A 394 -2.70 -21.89 -3.01
C ALA A 394 -3.03 -22.28 -4.46
N TRP A 395 -3.62 -21.36 -5.23
CA TRP A 395 -3.92 -21.58 -6.65
C TRP A 395 -2.64 -21.66 -7.51
N VAL A 396 -1.70 -20.72 -7.35
CA VAL A 396 -0.40 -20.73 -8.05
C VAL A 396 0.33 -22.06 -7.82
N ARG A 397 0.42 -22.52 -6.56
CA ARG A 397 1.09 -23.79 -6.21
C ARG A 397 0.39 -25.00 -6.82
N LEU A 398 -0.95 -25.01 -6.87
CA LEU A 398 -1.71 -26.06 -7.53
C LEU A 398 -1.38 -26.13 -9.02
N LEU A 399 -1.42 -24.99 -9.71
CA LEU A 399 -1.17 -24.91 -11.15
C LEU A 399 0.26 -25.31 -11.48
N ARG A 400 1.26 -24.82 -10.73
CA ARG A 400 2.66 -25.29 -10.84
C ARG A 400 2.75 -26.81 -10.71
N LYS A 401 2.08 -27.40 -9.71
CA LYS A 401 2.09 -28.84 -9.52
C LYS A 401 1.47 -29.62 -10.71
N ARG A 402 0.41 -29.11 -11.34
CA ARG A 402 -0.30 -29.81 -12.43
C ARG A 402 0.27 -29.53 -13.83
N LEU A 403 0.87 -28.37 -14.05
CA LEU A 403 1.48 -27.97 -15.32
C LEU A 403 2.98 -28.28 -15.40
N GLY A 404 3.67 -28.43 -14.25
CA GLY A 404 5.11 -28.72 -14.17
C GLY A 404 5.95 -27.48 -13.89
N ASN A 405 7.18 -27.42 -14.42
CA ASN A 405 8.16 -26.32 -14.19
C ASN A 405 7.80 -25.00 -14.91
N ALA A 406 6.52 -24.73 -15.07
CA ALA A 406 6.00 -23.51 -15.66
C ALA A 406 6.48 -22.26 -14.89
N PRO A 407 6.82 -21.15 -15.57
CA PRO A 407 6.95 -19.84 -14.94
C PRO A 407 5.56 -19.29 -14.60
N ILE A 408 4.84 -19.96 -13.69
CA ILE A 408 3.58 -19.49 -13.11
C ILE A 408 3.91 -18.71 -11.83
N GLY A 409 3.30 -17.57 -11.61
CA GLY A 409 3.45 -16.81 -10.37
C GLY A 409 2.27 -15.89 -10.10
N LEU A 410 2.42 -15.02 -9.11
CA LEU A 410 1.43 -13.99 -8.82
C LEU A 410 1.57 -12.83 -9.81
N HIS A 411 0.48 -12.40 -10.43
CA HIS A 411 0.39 -11.07 -11.01
C HIS A 411 -0.22 -10.16 -9.94
N LEU A 412 0.57 -9.32 -9.29
CA LEU A 412 0.07 -8.53 -8.17
C LEU A 412 -0.56 -7.23 -8.65
N ASP A 413 -1.87 -7.12 -8.54
CA ASP A 413 -2.61 -5.88 -8.70
C ASP A 413 -2.65 -5.12 -7.36
N LEU A 414 -1.94 -4.00 -7.33
CA LEU A 414 -1.81 -3.15 -6.15
C LEU A 414 -3.13 -2.44 -5.81
N GLY A 415 -3.90 -2.03 -6.81
CA GLY A 415 -5.15 -1.34 -6.56
C GLY A 415 -6.24 -2.29 -6.09
N HIS A 416 -6.26 -3.54 -6.56
CA HIS A 416 -7.07 -4.60 -6.00
C HIS A 416 -6.71 -4.84 -4.53
N ALA A 417 -5.44 -5.05 -4.22
CA ALA A 417 -4.99 -5.25 -2.83
C ALA A 417 -5.37 -4.07 -1.93
N ARG A 418 -5.29 -2.83 -2.42
CA ARG A 418 -5.69 -1.63 -1.68
C ARG A 418 -7.21 -1.50 -1.53
N ASN A 419 -7.96 -1.75 -2.60
CA ASN A 419 -9.42 -1.64 -2.67
C ASN A 419 -10.14 -2.90 -2.14
N ASN A 420 -9.53 -3.60 -1.19
CA ASN A 420 -10.01 -4.88 -0.68
C ASN A 420 -10.54 -4.77 0.75
N ALA A 421 -11.34 -3.74 1.04
CA ALA A 421 -11.88 -3.57 2.39
C ALA A 421 -12.80 -4.76 2.76
N PRO A 422 -12.79 -5.23 4.03
CA PRO A 422 -11.97 -4.73 5.14
C PRO A 422 -10.55 -5.32 5.18
N PHE A 423 -10.24 -6.33 4.36
CA PHE A 423 -8.95 -7.04 4.37
C PHE A 423 -7.75 -6.13 4.13
N SER A 424 -7.89 -5.06 3.34
CA SER A 424 -6.82 -4.08 3.09
C SER A 424 -6.37 -3.30 4.33
N SER A 425 -7.05 -3.46 5.48
CA SER A 425 -6.58 -2.94 6.78
C SER A 425 -5.51 -3.83 7.42
N GLU A 426 -5.59 -5.15 7.22
CA GLU A 426 -4.65 -6.13 7.78
C GLU A 426 -3.62 -6.59 6.74
N TRP A 427 -4.05 -6.69 5.49
CA TRP A 427 -3.29 -7.08 4.32
C TRP A 427 -2.94 -5.85 3.48
N ILE A 428 -2.18 -4.94 4.10
CA ILE A 428 -1.63 -3.76 3.41
C ILE A 428 -0.58 -4.17 2.36
N LEU A 429 -0.23 -3.27 1.45
CA LEU A 429 0.67 -3.57 0.34
C LEU A 429 2.05 -4.02 0.82
N GLY A 430 2.62 -3.39 1.84
CA GLY A 430 3.89 -3.80 2.44
C GLY A 430 3.89 -5.25 2.98
N ARG A 431 2.71 -5.77 3.40
CA ARG A 431 2.57 -7.18 3.79
C ARG A 431 2.47 -8.11 2.58
N TRP A 432 1.74 -7.71 1.54
CA TRP A 432 1.74 -8.44 0.26
C TRP A 432 3.17 -8.59 -0.27
N TYR A 433 3.96 -7.52 -0.28
CA TYR A 433 5.34 -7.57 -0.76
C TYR A 433 6.22 -8.50 0.08
N ALA A 434 6.11 -8.42 1.41
CA ALA A 434 6.90 -9.26 2.31
C ALA A 434 6.59 -10.75 2.19
N GLU A 435 5.32 -11.12 1.99
CA GLU A 435 4.92 -12.53 1.98
C GLU A 435 5.00 -13.19 0.60
N VAL A 436 4.71 -12.46 -0.47
CA VAL A 436 4.58 -13.03 -1.83
C VAL A 436 5.35 -12.27 -2.91
N GLY A 437 6.15 -11.27 -2.54
CA GLY A 437 6.87 -10.43 -3.50
C GLY A 437 7.86 -11.18 -4.40
N THR A 438 8.52 -12.21 -3.87
CA THR A 438 9.44 -13.09 -4.62
C THR A 438 8.72 -14.16 -5.45
N GLU A 439 7.40 -14.24 -5.35
CA GLU A 439 6.54 -15.11 -6.17
C GLU A 439 5.87 -14.33 -7.30
N ALA A 440 6.02 -13.01 -7.33
CA ALA A 440 5.44 -12.15 -8.33
C ALA A 440 6.16 -12.31 -9.69
N VAL A 441 5.37 -12.30 -10.76
CA VAL A 441 5.83 -12.39 -12.16
C VAL A 441 5.33 -11.23 -13.01
N GLY A 442 4.53 -10.33 -12.44
CA GLY A 442 4.02 -9.11 -13.08
C GLY A 442 3.22 -8.27 -12.08
N TYR A 443 2.95 -7.02 -12.46
CA TYR A 443 2.21 -6.06 -11.62
C TYR A 443 1.20 -5.25 -12.42
N HIS A 444 0.03 -5.01 -11.84
CA HIS A 444 -0.86 -3.93 -12.27
C HIS A 444 -0.72 -2.73 -11.35
N LEU A 445 -0.54 -1.56 -11.97
CA LEU A 445 -0.34 -0.29 -11.30
C LEU A 445 -1.44 0.69 -11.70
N HIS A 446 -2.17 1.19 -10.70
CA HIS A 446 -3.12 2.29 -10.84
C HIS A 446 -3.46 2.87 -9.47
N GLN A 447 -4.10 4.04 -9.44
CA GLN A 447 -4.69 4.59 -8.22
C GLN A 447 -6.08 4.02 -7.95
N VAL A 448 -6.53 4.22 -6.71
CA VAL A 448 -7.91 4.08 -6.27
C VAL A 448 -8.33 5.44 -5.73
N ASN A 449 -9.59 5.83 -5.92
CA ASN A 449 -10.15 7.03 -5.30
C ASN A 449 -11.66 6.85 -5.04
N GLY A 450 -12.34 7.90 -4.56
CA GLY A 450 -13.79 7.87 -4.34
C GLY A 450 -14.63 7.68 -5.61
N SER A 451 -14.03 7.79 -6.80
CA SER A 451 -14.66 7.52 -8.10
C SER A 451 -14.44 6.07 -8.57
N GLY A 452 -13.68 5.27 -7.83
CA GLY A 452 -13.52 3.83 -8.05
C GLY A 452 -12.08 3.39 -8.30
N ASN A 453 -11.95 2.22 -8.91
CA ASN A 453 -10.69 1.57 -9.22
C ASN A 453 -10.12 1.99 -10.60
N HIS A 454 -8.87 1.59 -10.93
CA HIS A 454 -8.19 1.86 -12.21
C HIS A 454 -8.06 3.34 -12.58
N GLN A 455 -7.66 4.16 -11.60
CA GLN A 455 -7.53 5.61 -11.73
C GLN A 455 -6.10 6.02 -12.14
N PRO A 456 -5.92 7.13 -12.87
CA PRO A 456 -4.58 7.58 -13.29
C PRO A 456 -3.61 7.84 -12.12
N ILE A 457 -2.33 7.65 -12.38
CA ILE A 457 -1.25 8.01 -11.47
C ILE A 457 -0.67 9.36 -11.90
N HIS A 458 -0.97 10.41 -11.14
CA HIS A 458 -0.45 11.77 -11.40
C HIS A 458 0.80 12.12 -10.58
N ALA A 459 1.11 11.30 -9.58
CA ALA A 459 2.29 11.42 -8.74
C ALA A 459 2.59 10.05 -8.10
N PRO A 460 3.87 9.74 -7.80
CA PRO A 460 4.26 8.46 -7.18
C PRO A 460 3.73 8.30 -5.75
N PHE A 461 3.60 9.39 -5.01
CA PHE A 461 3.14 9.42 -3.61
C PHE A 461 1.67 9.86 -3.58
N GLY A 462 0.81 9.00 -4.10
CA GLY A 462 -0.61 9.26 -4.29
C GLY A 462 -1.41 9.31 -2.98
N PRO A 463 -2.66 9.80 -3.03
CA PRO A 463 -3.48 9.99 -1.84
C PRO A 463 -3.99 8.67 -1.21
N LEU A 464 -4.26 7.64 -2.00
CA LEU A 464 -4.70 6.33 -1.47
C LEU A 464 -3.67 5.22 -1.63
N ILE A 465 -2.81 5.29 -2.66
CA ILE A 465 -1.67 4.40 -2.84
C ILE A 465 -0.43 5.27 -3.01
N SER A 466 0.49 5.16 -2.06
CA SER A 466 1.86 5.62 -2.22
C SER A 466 2.72 4.48 -2.75
N LEU A 467 3.53 4.74 -3.78
CA LEU A 467 4.46 3.76 -4.34
C LEU A 467 5.77 3.68 -3.54
N ALA A 468 5.89 4.38 -2.40
CA ALA A 468 7.13 4.41 -1.62
C ALA A 468 7.53 3.00 -1.11
N SER A 469 6.56 2.20 -0.64
CA SER A 469 6.81 0.79 -0.30
C SER A 469 7.20 -0.05 -1.51
N PHE A 470 6.57 0.17 -2.67
CA PHE A 470 6.87 -0.56 -3.90
C PHE A 470 8.31 -0.27 -4.34
N PHE A 471 8.74 1.00 -4.31
CA PHE A 471 10.12 1.38 -4.62
C PHE A 471 11.12 0.74 -3.65
N TRP A 472 10.86 0.81 -2.34
CA TRP A 472 11.74 0.16 -1.37
C TRP A 472 11.82 -1.35 -1.58
N ALA A 473 10.67 -2.01 -1.78
CA ALA A 473 10.59 -3.45 -1.96
C ALA A 473 11.24 -3.90 -3.28
N TRP A 474 11.15 -3.10 -4.34
CA TRP A 474 11.89 -3.29 -5.59
C TRP A 474 13.40 -3.22 -5.35
N ASN A 475 13.88 -2.09 -4.83
CA ASN A 475 15.31 -1.86 -4.67
C ASN A 475 15.99 -2.77 -3.63
N SER A 476 15.25 -3.27 -2.65
CA SER A 476 15.76 -4.23 -1.65
C SER A 476 15.72 -5.70 -2.13
N GLY A 477 15.11 -5.98 -3.29
CA GLY A 477 14.92 -7.35 -3.79
C GLY A 477 13.83 -8.14 -3.07
N GLN A 478 12.96 -7.47 -2.30
CA GLN A 478 11.75 -8.09 -1.75
C GLN A 478 10.72 -8.39 -2.84
N LEU A 479 10.68 -7.57 -3.88
CA LEU A 479 9.91 -7.81 -5.10
C LEU A 479 10.81 -8.38 -6.19
N ASN A 480 10.32 -9.37 -6.93
CA ASN A 480 10.94 -9.73 -8.21
C ASN A 480 10.82 -8.56 -9.19
N HIS A 481 11.89 -8.30 -9.92
CA HIS A 481 11.84 -7.33 -11.02
C HIS A 481 11.07 -7.95 -12.19
N ALA A 482 9.85 -7.46 -12.41
CA ALA A 482 8.95 -7.98 -13.44
C ALA A 482 8.22 -6.83 -14.14
N PRO A 483 7.74 -7.06 -15.38
CA PRO A 483 6.90 -6.11 -16.11
C PRO A 483 5.71 -5.59 -15.30
N MET A 484 5.53 -4.28 -15.36
CA MET A 484 4.46 -3.52 -14.69
C MET A 484 3.56 -2.91 -15.75
N PHE A 485 2.25 -3.09 -15.65
CA PHE A 485 1.29 -2.55 -16.61
C PHE A 485 0.42 -1.49 -15.93
N LEU A 486 0.44 -0.27 -16.48
CA LEU A 486 -0.46 0.81 -16.08
C LEU A 486 -1.87 0.50 -16.60
N GLU A 487 -2.78 0.10 -15.70
CA GLU A 487 -4.13 -0.34 -16.04
C GLU A 487 -5.18 0.75 -15.69
N ILE A 488 -5.45 1.63 -16.66
CA ILE A 488 -6.29 2.84 -16.48
C ILE A 488 -7.54 2.74 -17.36
N ARG A 489 -8.74 2.96 -16.80
CA ARG A 489 -10.01 2.73 -17.53
C ARG A 489 -10.49 3.91 -18.39
N ASN A 490 -10.30 5.14 -17.92
CA ASN A 490 -10.96 6.33 -18.50
C ASN A 490 -10.00 7.30 -19.21
N GLU A 491 -8.70 7.01 -19.19
CA GLU A 491 -7.65 7.82 -19.82
C GLU A 491 -6.55 6.89 -20.36
N PRO A 492 -5.76 7.34 -21.35
CA PRO A 492 -4.63 6.55 -21.82
C PRO A 492 -3.62 6.28 -20.70
N GLY A 493 -3.21 5.02 -20.51
CA GLY A 493 -2.21 4.62 -19.50
C GLY A 493 -0.85 5.32 -19.67
N ARG A 494 -0.57 5.84 -20.88
CA ARG A 494 0.65 6.56 -21.23
C ARG A 494 0.93 7.75 -20.30
N ALA A 495 -0.07 8.55 -19.94
CA ALA A 495 0.16 9.71 -19.08
C ALA A 495 0.68 9.30 -17.69
N SER A 496 0.15 8.20 -17.14
CA SER A 496 0.60 7.63 -15.87
C SER A 496 2.02 7.06 -15.98
N ARG A 497 2.33 6.36 -17.07
CA ARG A 497 3.69 5.87 -17.37
C ARG A 497 4.68 7.03 -17.42
N ASP A 498 4.38 8.06 -18.22
CA ASP A 498 5.29 9.18 -18.46
C ASP A 498 5.52 9.98 -17.16
N CYS A 499 4.49 10.10 -16.30
CA CYS A 499 4.61 10.64 -14.95
C CYS A 499 5.63 9.87 -14.10
N LEU A 500 5.50 8.54 -14.01
CA LEU A 500 6.41 7.70 -13.24
C LEU A 500 7.83 7.70 -13.82
N ARG A 501 7.96 7.58 -15.14
CA ARG A 501 9.24 7.63 -15.83
C ARG A 501 9.98 8.94 -15.55
N ALA A 502 9.29 10.08 -15.67
CA ALA A 502 9.87 11.39 -15.39
C ALA A 502 10.29 11.56 -13.92
N PHE A 503 9.59 10.91 -12.99
CA PHE A 503 9.94 10.94 -11.58
C PHE A 503 11.18 10.10 -11.26
N VAL A 504 11.28 8.90 -11.84
CA VAL A 504 12.40 7.96 -11.59
C VAL A 504 13.71 8.50 -12.20
N GLY A 505 13.66 9.03 -13.42
CA GLY A 505 14.80 9.65 -14.11
C GLY A 505 15.06 9.05 -15.48
#